data_AF-W1YUE8-F1
#
_entry.id   AF-W1YUE8-F1
#
_cell.length_a   1.000
_cell.length_b   1.000
_cell.length_c   1.000
_cell.angle_alpha   90.00
_cell.angle_beta   90.00
_cell.angle_gamma   90.00
#
_symmetry.space_group_name_H-M   'P 1'
#
loop_
_entity.id
_entity.type
_entity.pdbx_description
1 polymer ?
#
loop_
_entity_poly.entity_id
_entity_poly.type
_entity_poly.pdbx_seq_one_letter_code
_entity_poly.pdbx_strand_id
1 'polypeptide(L)' 'MESTKDLEKYTYDLLAERGVTVEDIAELVLYVQKPYMPNLKIEECREHVASVLSKREVHNAIITGIELDKLT' A
#
# COMPACT_ATOMS: atom_id res chain seq x y z
N MET A 1 17.02 10.81 -13.28
CA MET A 1 15.62 10.37 -13.17
C MET A 1 15.62 9.11 -12.36
N GLU A 2 15.10 9.13 -11.13
CA GLU A 2 14.93 7.90 -10.35
C GLU A 2 14.05 6.92 -11.11
N SER A 3 14.45 5.66 -11.13
CA SER A 3 13.69 4.61 -11.80
C SER A 3 12.43 4.31 -10.98
N THR A 4 11.34 3.87 -11.63
CA THR A 4 10.09 3.55 -10.92
C THR A 4 10.27 2.54 -9.78
N LYS A 5 11.24 1.62 -9.91
CA LYS A 5 11.59 0.64 -8.87
C LYS A 5 12.19 1.28 -7.61
N ASP A 6 12.89 2.41 -7.76
CA ASP A 6 13.49 3.12 -6.64
C ASP A 6 12.40 3.78 -5.79
N LEU A 7 11.40 4.40 -6.44
CA LEU A 7 10.24 5.00 -5.78
C LEU A 7 9.36 3.97 -5.08
N GLU A 8 9.18 2.81 -5.70
CA GLU A 8 8.40 1.71 -5.12
C GLU A 8 9.02 1.24 -3.80
N LYS A 9 10.33 0.94 -3.83
CA LYS A 9 11.05 0.55 -2.61
C LYS A 9 10.96 1.64 -1.54
N TYR A 10 11.20 2.89 -1.90
CA TYR A 10 11.12 4.01 -0.95
C TYR A 10 9.73 4.13 -0.32
N THR A 11 8.67 3.91 -1.10
CA THR A 11 7.29 3.92 -0.61
C THR A 11 7.06 2.81 0.43
N TYR A 12 7.55 1.59 0.18
CA TYR A 12 7.45 0.49 1.15
C TYR A 12 8.23 0.78 2.44
N ASP A 13 9.43 1.35 2.32
CA ASP A 13 10.24 1.73 3.48
C ASP A 13 9.52 2.78 4.34
N LEU A 14 8.93 3.81 3.73
CA LEU A 14 8.14 4.82 4.43
C LEU A 14 6.90 4.27 5.12
N LEU A 15 6.15 3.37 4.46
CA LEU A 15 5.00 2.71 5.08
C LEU A 15 5.42 1.90 6.31
N ALA A 16 6.51 1.13 6.19
CA ALA A 16 7.06 0.35 7.28
C ALA A 16 7.56 1.22 8.44
N GLU A 17 8.17 2.38 8.16
CA GLU A 17 8.55 3.38 9.18
C GLU A 17 7.34 3.88 9.99
N ARG A 18 6.16 3.95 9.37
CA ARG A 18 4.90 4.29 10.04
C ARG A 18 4.21 3.09 10.69
N GLY A 19 4.81 1.90 10.61
CA GLY A 19 4.26 0.66 11.18
C GLY A 19 3.14 0.04 10.34
N VAL A 20 3.03 0.39 9.06
CA VAL A 20 2.02 -0.14 8.14
C VAL A 20 2.66 -1.09 7.14
N THR A 21 2.12 -2.30 7.05
CA THR A 21 2.52 -3.34 6.10
C THR A 21 1.46 -3.56 5.02
N VAL A 22 1.83 -4.27 3.96
CA VAL A 22 0.88 -4.72 2.93
C VAL A 22 -0.21 -5.61 3.52
N GLU A 23 0.13 -6.39 4.56
CA GLU A 23 -0.82 -7.27 5.23
C GLU A 23 -1.93 -6.46 5.91
N ASP A 24 -1.57 -5.40 6.63
CA ASP A 24 -2.54 -4.54 7.31
C ASP A 24 -3.55 -3.93 6.31
N ILE A 25 -3.07 -3.50 5.14
CA ILE A 25 -3.92 -2.96 4.08
C ILE A 25 -4.80 -4.07 3.48
N ALA A 26 -4.25 -5.27 3.26
CA ALA A 26 -4.98 -6.40 2.70
C ALA A 26 -6.08 -6.90 3.65
N GLU A 27 -5.85 -6.89 4.96
CA GLU A 27 -6.86 -7.21 5.97
C GLU A 27 -8.05 -6.24 5.91
N LEU A 28 -7.79 -4.95 5.70
CA LEU A 28 -8.84 -3.94 5.49
C LEU A 28 -9.64 -4.21 4.21
N VAL A 29 -8.96 -4.56 3.12
CA VAL A 29 -9.64 -4.95 1.87
C VAL A 29 -10.53 -6.18 2.10
N LEU A 30 -9.99 -7.21 2.75
CA LEU A 30 -10.75 -8.43 3.05
C LEU A 30 -11.96 -8.13 3.92
N TYR A 31 -11.80 -7.31 4.96
CA TYR A 31 -12.89 -6.88 5.84
C TYR A 31 -14.01 -6.18 5.06
N VAL A 32 -13.68 -5.23 4.19
CA VAL A 32 -14.65 -4.49 3.37
C VAL A 32 -15.34 -5.38 2.35
N GLN A 33 -14.62 -6.34 1.75
CA GLN A 33 -15.14 -7.18 0.67
C GLN A 33 -15.82 -8.46 1.15
N LYS A 34 -15.58 -8.92 2.39
CA LYS A 34 -16.17 -10.14 2.97
C LYS A 34 -17.70 -10.25 2.78
N PRO A 35 -18.50 -9.18 2.94
CA PRO A 35 -19.96 -9.26 2.77
C PRO A 35 -20.41 -9.55 1.34
N TYR A 36 -19.60 -9.18 0.35
CA TYR A 36 -19.91 -9.33 -1.08
C TYR A 36 -19.23 -10.55 -1.70
N MET A 37 -18.06 -10.93 -1.17
CA MET A 37 -17.24 -12.04 -1.64
C MET A 37 -16.85 -12.95 -0.46
N PRO A 38 -17.74 -13.84 0.01
CA PRO A 38 -17.51 -14.66 1.20
C PRO A 38 -16.28 -15.58 1.11
N ASN A 39 -15.91 -15.97 -0.11
CA ASN A 39 -14.79 -16.87 -0.41
C ASN A 39 -13.48 -16.12 -0.72
N LEU A 40 -13.47 -14.78 -0.66
CA LEU A 40 -12.27 -13.99 -0.90
C LEU A 40 -11.19 -14.34 0.11
N LYS A 41 -10.00 -14.64 -0.38
CA LYS A 41 -8.85 -15.00 0.45
C LYS A 41 -7.94 -13.78 0.68
N ILE A 42 -7.17 -13.84 1.77
CA ILE A 42 -6.26 -12.75 2.12
C ILE A 42 -5.14 -12.63 1.07
N GLU A 43 -4.70 -13.75 0.48
CA GLU A 43 -3.69 -13.78 -0.57
C GLU A 43 -4.12 -12.99 -1.81
N GLU A 44 -5.38 -13.12 -2.23
CA GLU A 44 -5.96 -12.35 -3.33
C GLU A 44 -6.00 -10.85 -3.00
N CYS A 45 -6.32 -10.50 -1.75
CA CYS A 45 -6.29 -9.11 -1.29
C CYS A 45 -4.87 -8.53 -1.35
N ARG A 46 -3.86 -9.30 -0.92
CA ARG A 46 -2.45 -8.88 -0.97
C ARG A 46 -1.97 -8.65 -2.39
N GLU A 47 -2.35 -9.52 -3.34
CA GLU A 47 -2.04 -9.33 -4.76
C GLU A 47 -2.66 -8.04 -5.32
N HIS A 48 -3.91 -7.77 -4.98
CA HIS A 48 -4.58 -6.53 -5.39
C HIS A 48 -3.94 -5.29 -4.75
N VAL A 49 -3.58 -5.33 -3.47
CA VAL A 49 -2.88 -4.23 -2.79
C VAL A 49 -1.52 -3.99 -3.44
N ALA A 50 -0.74 -5.04 -3.69
CA ALA A 50 0.55 -4.92 -4.37
C ALA A 50 0.41 -4.31 -5.78
N SER A 51 -0.64 -4.67 -6.52
CA SER A 51 -0.93 -4.09 -7.84
C SER A 51 -1.32 -2.60 -7.78
N VAL A 52 -1.98 -2.16 -6.70
CA VAL A 52 -2.23 -0.74 -6.47
C VAL A 52 -0.95 -0.01 -6.11
N LEU A 53 -0.15 -0.59 -5.21
CA LEU A 53 1.11 -0.01 -4.76
C LEU A 53 2.11 0.09 -5.90
N SER A 54 2.15 -0.82 -6.87
CA SER A 54 3.07 -0.73 -8.01
C SER A 54 2.85 0.46 -8.96
N LYS A 55 1.83 1.29 -8.72
CA LYS A 55 1.48 2.44 -9.58
C LYS A 55 2.23 3.69 -9.14
N ARG A 56 2.85 4.36 -10.12
CA ARG A 56 3.66 5.56 -9.87
C ARG A 56 2.86 6.69 -9.22
N GLU A 57 1.61 6.92 -9.62
CA GLU A 57 0.78 7.95 -8.97
C GLU A 57 0.50 7.65 -7.49
N VAL A 58 0.41 6.37 -7.11
CA VAL A 58 0.18 5.95 -5.73
C VAL A 58 1.43 6.20 -4.90
N HIS A 59 2.63 5.89 -5.42
CA HIS A 59 3.89 6.23 -4.76
C HIS A 59 3.97 7.73 -4.45
N ASN A 60 3.68 8.59 -5.44
CA ASN A 60 3.75 10.04 -5.27
C ASN A 60 2.80 10.52 -4.15
N ALA A 61 1.58 9.96 -4.09
CA ALA A 61 0.60 10.33 -3.07
C ALA A 61 1.04 9.89 -1.66
N ILE A 62 1.53 8.66 -1.52
CA ILE A 62 1.98 8.12 -0.23
C ILE A 62 3.21 8.89 0.27
N ILE A 63 4.23 9.06 -0.57
CA ILE A 63 5.44 9.78 -0.21
C ILE A 63 5.08 11.21 0.22
N THR A 64 4.32 11.94 -0.60
CA THR A 64 3.94 13.32 -0.27
C THR A 64 3.16 13.40 1.04
N GLY A 65 2.21 12.49 1.27
CA GLY A 65 1.40 12.47 2.48
C GLY A 65 2.23 12.18 3.74
N ILE A 66 3.11 11.18 3.69
CA ILE A 66 3.96 10.81 4.83
C ILE A 66 4.99 11.90 5.11
N GLU A 67 5.60 12.50 4.09
CA GLU A 67 6.55 13.59 4.30
C GLU A 67 5.89 14.83 4.91
N LEU A 68 4.65 15.14 4.52
CA LEU A 68 3.87 16.21 5.19
C LEU A 68 3.58 15.87 6.66
N ASP A 69 3.21 14.62 6.96
CA ASP A 69 2.98 14.12 8.33
C ASP A 69 4.25 14.18 9.20
N LYS A 70 5.44 13.95 8.62
CA LYS A 70 6.74 14.11 9.31
C LYS A 70 7.07 15.56 9.68
N LEU A 71 6.51 16.54 8.96
CA LEU A 71 6.77 17.97 9.18
C LEU A 71 5.84 18.61 10.22
N THR A 72 4.78 17.91 10.65
CA THR A 72 3.81 18.38 11.65
C THR A 72 4.06 17.76 13.01
#